data_AF-A0A2S7IWD0-F1
#
_entry.id   AF-A0A2S7IWD0-F1
#
_cell.length_a   1.000
_cell.length_b   1.000
_cell.length_c   1.000
_cell.angle_alpha   90.00
_cell.angle_beta   90.00
_cell.angle_gamma   90.00
#
_symmetry.space_group_name_H-M   'P 1'
#
loop_
_entity.id
_entity.type
_entity.pdbx_description
1 polymer ?
#
loop_
_entity_poly.entity_id
_entity_poly.type
_entity_poly.pdbx_seq_one_letter_code
_entity_poly.pdbx_strand_id
1 'polypeptide(L)'
;MPLKNVDVEIRWDDFVDALTQISEETASSVDGLVINHAYNDYRGMSAEDAHEALQEEAKLLSDLATADWDTDEAEEILESHIEAFGPTSGLDAGVAGLVYALSAVGATPLTSCNGGVVGVESHASDVPHVLFTAPPEILDVVLTAAKRNGVGVIKNDGYAEAFTNDLRNLHALAKELIYGAGNCSFEVDE
;
A
#
# COMPACT_ATOMS: atom_id res chain seq x y z
N MET A 1 4.16 -12.73 18.92
CA MET A 1 4.94 -13.59 18.01
C MET A 1 5.58 -12.70 16.96
N PRO A 2 6.70 -13.09 16.31
CA PRO A 2 7.21 -12.28 15.20
C PRO A 2 6.17 -12.22 14.09
N LEU A 3 6.07 -11.08 13.40
CA LEU A 3 5.23 -10.92 12.20
C LEU A 3 5.40 -12.13 11.27
N LYS A 4 4.28 -12.67 10.80
CA LYS A 4 4.27 -13.82 9.91
C LYS A 4 4.88 -13.43 8.57
N ASN A 5 6.01 -14.06 8.23
CA ASN A 5 6.56 -13.96 6.89
C ASN A 5 5.77 -14.87 5.95
N VAL A 6 5.49 -14.37 4.75
CA VAL A 6 4.84 -15.15 3.69
C VAL A 6 5.90 -15.83 2.82
N ASP A 7 5.70 -17.10 2.49
CA ASP A 7 6.59 -17.81 1.57
C ASP A 7 6.28 -17.43 0.12
N VAL A 8 6.85 -16.31 -0.32
CA VAL A 8 6.72 -15.79 -1.69
C VAL A 8 8.08 -15.34 -2.22
N GLU A 9 8.34 -15.68 -3.49
CA GLU A 9 9.53 -15.22 -4.20
C GLU A 9 9.35 -13.76 -4.62
N ILE A 10 10.22 -12.88 -4.13
CA ILE A 10 10.26 -11.48 -4.55
C ILE A 10 10.86 -11.40 -5.96
N ARG A 11 10.08 -10.85 -6.90
CA ARG A 11 10.45 -10.70 -8.31
C ARG A 11 9.93 -9.40 -8.90
N TRP A 12 10.51 -8.99 -10.02
CA TRP A 12 10.15 -7.80 -10.77
C TRP A 12 9.99 -8.14 -12.25
N ASP A 13 8.86 -7.78 -12.83
CA ASP A 13 8.67 -7.90 -14.27
C ASP A 13 9.21 -6.65 -14.98
N ASP A 14 9.74 -6.82 -16.19
CA ASP A 14 10.04 -5.70 -17.09
C ASP A 14 8.74 -5.35 -17.86
N PHE A 15 8.14 -4.21 -17.54
CA PHE A 15 6.87 -3.77 -18.12
C PHE A 15 7.09 -3.08 -19.47
N VAL A 16 7.31 -3.88 -20.51
CA VAL A 16 7.52 -3.39 -21.89
C VAL A 16 6.23 -2.89 -22.56
N ASP A 17 5.05 -3.28 -22.01
CA ASP A 17 3.73 -2.87 -22.51
C ASP A 17 2.97 -2.02 -21.47
N ALA A 18 2.27 -0.98 -21.93
CA ALA A 18 1.49 -0.07 -21.09
C ALA A 18 0.46 -0.82 -20.23
N LEU A 19 0.41 -0.47 -18.93
CA LEU A 19 -0.62 -0.92 -18.01
C LEU A 19 -2.00 -0.45 -18.48
N THR A 20 -3.02 -1.24 -18.16
CA THR A 20 -4.42 -0.85 -18.34
C THR A 20 -4.66 0.47 -17.64
N GLN A 21 -5.04 1.49 -18.41
CA GLN A 21 -5.50 2.76 -17.86
C GLN A 21 -6.97 2.61 -17.50
N ILE A 22 -7.32 2.94 -16.26
CA ILE A 22 -8.72 2.99 -15.88
C ILE A 22 -9.35 4.28 -16.42
N SER A 23 -10.61 4.21 -16.88
CA SER A 23 -11.33 5.42 -17.30
C SER A 23 -11.74 6.24 -16.08
N GLU A 24 -11.96 7.54 -16.26
CA GLU A 24 -12.45 8.41 -15.18
C GLU A 24 -13.73 7.88 -14.55
N GLU A 25 -14.68 7.41 -15.37
CA GLU A 25 -15.95 6.83 -14.91
C GLU A 25 -15.75 5.61 -14.02
N THR A 26 -14.83 4.72 -14.39
CA THR A 26 -14.50 3.54 -13.57
C THR A 26 -13.77 3.96 -12.30
N ALA A 27 -12.83 4.90 -12.42
CA ALA A 27 -12.01 5.38 -11.33
C ALA A 27 -12.78 6.13 -10.24
N SER A 28 -13.86 6.82 -10.62
CA SER A 28 -14.76 7.53 -9.70
C SER A 28 -15.94 6.67 -9.24
N SER A 29 -15.88 5.33 -9.42
CA SER A 29 -17.00 4.46 -9.08
C SER A 29 -17.29 4.48 -7.58
N VAL A 30 -18.56 4.71 -7.23
CA VAL A 30 -19.07 4.64 -5.86
C VAL A 30 -19.67 3.28 -5.50
N ASP A 31 -19.96 2.45 -6.51
CA ASP A 31 -20.48 1.09 -6.36
C ASP A 31 -19.35 0.05 -6.27
N GLY A 32 -18.10 0.51 -6.25
CA GLY A 32 -16.90 -0.30 -6.30
C GLY A 32 -16.44 -0.64 -7.72
N LEU A 33 -15.36 -1.41 -7.82
CA LEU A 33 -14.81 -1.98 -9.05
C LEU A 33 -15.11 -3.48 -9.10
N VAL A 34 -15.13 -4.05 -10.31
CA VAL A 34 -15.24 -5.52 -10.49
C VAL A 34 -14.16 -6.28 -9.71
N ILE A 35 -12.97 -5.68 -9.63
CA ILE A 35 -11.81 -6.24 -8.91
C ILE A 35 -11.77 -5.85 -7.42
N ASN A 36 -12.61 -4.90 -6.99
CA ASN A 36 -12.68 -4.43 -5.60
C ASN A 36 -14.07 -3.81 -5.34
N HIS A 37 -14.98 -4.61 -4.81
CA HIS A 37 -16.37 -4.19 -4.56
C HIS A 37 -16.48 -3.15 -3.43
N ALA A 38 -15.44 -2.97 -2.62
CA ALA A 38 -15.33 -1.97 -1.57
C ALA A 38 -14.34 -0.84 -1.97
N TYR A 39 -14.13 -0.65 -3.28
CA TYR A 39 -13.21 0.36 -3.77
C TYR A 39 -13.65 1.77 -3.33
N ASN A 40 -12.67 2.51 -2.81
CA ASN A 40 -12.74 3.93 -2.58
C ASN A 40 -11.74 4.62 -3.51
N ASP A 41 -12.13 5.77 -4.06
CA ASP A 41 -11.27 6.55 -4.95
C ASP A 41 -10.20 7.30 -4.14
N TYR A 42 -8.99 6.75 -4.14
CA TYR A 42 -7.81 7.36 -3.51
C TYR A 42 -6.96 8.17 -4.48
N ARG A 43 -7.45 8.54 -5.66
CA ARG A 43 -6.67 9.34 -6.61
C ARG A 43 -6.51 10.78 -6.12
N GLY A 44 -5.39 11.39 -6.50
CA GLY A 44 -5.15 12.82 -6.28
C GLY A 44 -4.76 13.18 -4.85
N MET A 45 -4.44 12.20 -3.99
CA MET A 45 -3.83 12.46 -2.68
C MET A 45 -2.54 13.24 -2.84
N SER A 46 -2.30 14.21 -1.97
CA SER A 46 -1.08 15.00 -1.94
C SER A 46 0.05 14.26 -1.23
N ALA A 47 1.28 14.75 -1.38
CA ALA A 47 2.41 14.26 -0.59
C ALA A 47 2.26 14.58 0.92
N GLU A 48 1.48 15.61 1.28
CA GLU A 48 1.13 15.90 2.68
C GLU A 48 0.16 14.84 3.23
N ASP A 49 -0.89 14.48 2.48
CA ASP A 49 -1.80 13.40 2.86
C ASP A 49 -1.03 12.07 3.02
N ALA A 50 -0.10 11.79 2.11
CA ALA A 50 0.76 10.61 2.21
C ALA A 50 1.72 10.68 3.41
N HIS A 51 2.22 11.86 3.76
CA HIS A 51 3.03 12.05 4.96
C HIS A 51 2.24 11.72 6.22
N GLU A 52 1.01 12.24 6.34
CA GLU A 52 0.11 11.97 7.47
C GLU A 52 -0.24 10.48 7.57
N ALA A 53 -0.62 9.85 6.45
CA ALA A 53 -0.92 8.43 6.39
C ALA A 53 0.29 7.57 6.81
N LEU A 54 1.50 7.95 6.39
CA LEU A 54 2.74 7.27 6.81
C LEU A 54 3.00 7.40 8.31
N GLN A 55 2.72 8.55 8.93
CA GLN A 55 2.90 8.72 10.37
C GLN A 55 1.90 7.86 11.16
N GLU A 56 0.63 7.86 10.73
CA GLU A 56 -0.42 7.07 11.35
C GLU A 56 -0.14 5.56 11.23
N GLU A 57 0.21 5.10 10.03
CA GLU A 57 0.57 3.70 9.78
C GLU A 57 1.83 3.28 10.56
N ALA A 58 2.84 4.14 10.66
CA ALA A 58 4.03 3.83 11.45
C ALA A 58 3.70 3.63 12.94
N LYS A 59 2.78 4.43 13.48
CA LYS A 59 2.29 4.25 14.85
C LYS A 59 1.52 2.94 14.99
N LEU A 60 0.59 2.67 14.08
CA LEU A 60 -0.19 1.42 14.08
C LEU A 60 0.72 0.19 14.04
N LEU A 61 1.70 0.16 13.14
CA LEU A 61 2.68 -0.94 13.04
C LEU A 61 3.52 -1.10 14.32
N SER A 62 3.82 0.00 15.02
CA SER A 62 4.52 -0.04 16.31
C SER A 62 3.64 -0.61 17.43
N ASP A 63 2.37 -0.23 17.46
CA ASP A 63 1.39 -0.72 18.44
C ASP A 63 1.15 -2.23 18.22
N LEU A 64 0.96 -2.66 16.97
CA LEU A 64 0.85 -4.06 16.57
C LEU A 64 2.10 -4.88 16.91
N ALA A 65 3.30 -4.30 16.72
CA ALA A 65 4.54 -4.96 17.12
C ALA A 65 4.63 -5.16 18.64
N THR A 66 4.08 -4.23 19.42
CA THR A 66 4.03 -4.33 20.88
C THR A 66 3.02 -5.37 21.34
N ALA A 67 1.87 -5.46 20.66
CA ALA A 67 0.82 -6.45 20.86
C ALA A 67 1.11 -7.82 20.21
N ASP A 68 2.34 -8.03 19.72
CA ASP A 68 2.81 -9.33 19.24
C ASP A 68 2.14 -9.86 17.94
N TRP A 69 1.66 -8.94 17.06
CA TRP A 69 1.13 -9.09 15.69
C TRP A 69 -0.05 -10.06 15.44
N ASP A 70 -0.06 -11.22 16.08
CA ASP A 70 -0.99 -12.34 15.88
C ASP A 70 -1.52 -12.78 17.25
N THR A 71 -2.34 -11.90 17.83
CA THR A 71 -2.96 -12.05 19.14
C THR A 71 -4.35 -11.41 19.12
N ASP A 72 -5.22 -11.76 20.06
CA ASP A 72 -6.51 -11.10 20.24
C ASP A 72 -6.34 -9.58 20.51
N GLU A 73 -5.26 -9.17 21.18
CA GLU A 73 -4.94 -7.74 21.40
C GLU A 73 -4.59 -7.04 20.09
N ALA A 74 -3.85 -7.70 19.18
CA ALA A 74 -3.59 -7.16 17.85
C ALA A 74 -4.87 -7.03 17.03
N GLU A 75 -5.80 -7.98 17.15
CA GLU A 75 -7.12 -7.92 16.51
C GLU A 75 -7.93 -6.72 17.03
N GLU A 76 -8.00 -6.50 18.34
CA GLU A 76 -8.70 -5.35 18.93
C GLU A 76 -8.10 -4.01 18.43
N ILE A 77 -6.78 -3.94 18.22
CA ILE A 77 -6.12 -2.77 17.62
C ILE A 77 -6.56 -2.58 16.16
N LEU A 78 -6.65 -3.65 15.37
CA LEU A 78 -7.09 -3.59 13.97
C LEU A 78 -8.56 -3.15 13.86
N GLU A 79 -9.45 -3.76 14.64
CA GLU A 79 -10.87 -3.38 14.69
C GLU A 79 -11.03 -1.90 15.05
N SER A 80 -10.33 -1.45 16.10
CA SER A 80 -10.34 -0.05 16.53
C SER A 80 -9.81 0.90 15.45
N HIS A 81 -8.83 0.47 14.67
CA HIS A 81 -8.25 1.24 13.58
C HIS A 81 -9.22 1.40 12.40
N ILE A 82 -9.92 0.33 12.03
CA ILE A 82 -10.94 0.35 10.96
C ILE A 82 -12.08 1.30 11.33
N GLU A 83 -12.50 1.31 12.59
CA GLU A 83 -13.56 2.18 13.11
C GLU A 83 -13.12 3.62 13.42
N ALA A 84 -11.81 3.90 13.41
CA ALA A 84 -11.28 5.21 13.72
C ALA A 84 -11.63 6.26 12.65
N PHE A 85 -11.31 7.52 12.96
CA PHE A 85 -11.33 8.61 12.00
C PHE A 85 -9.89 9.05 11.71
N GLY A 86 -9.42 8.82 10.49
CA GLY A 86 -8.08 9.19 10.04
C GLY A 86 -7.85 8.87 8.56
N PRO A 87 -6.75 9.36 7.97
CA PRO A 87 -6.37 9.04 6.59
C PRO A 87 -6.27 7.54 6.32
N THR A 88 -5.82 6.76 7.29
CA THR A 88 -5.63 5.32 7.11
C THR A 88 -6.86 4.47 7.48
N SER A 89 -7.91 5.10 8.01
CA SER A 89 -9.17 4.42 8.36
C SER A 89 -9.82 3.77 7.14
N GLY A 90 -10.25 2.51 7.30
CA GLY A 90 -10.88 1.72 6.24
C GLY A 90 -9.91 1.06 5.26
N LEU A 91 -8.59 1.15 5.50
CA LEU A 91 -7.57 0.38 4.79
C LEU A 91 -6.93 -0.64 5.75
N ASP A 92 -6.42 -1.74 5.18
CA ASP A 92 -5.70 -2.73 5.98
C ASP A 92 -4.42 -2.12 6.59
N ALA A 93 -4.03 -2.61 7.77
CA ALA A 93 -2.78 -2.20 8.39
C ALA A 93 -1.57 -2.51 7.50
N GLY A 94 -0.66 -1.54 7.34
CA GLY A 94 0.60 -1.71 6.61
C GLY A 94 0.50 -1.61 5.09
N VAL A 95 -0.68 -1.31 4.54
CA VAL A 95 -0.86 -0.99 3.11
C VAL A 95 -1.28 0.46 2.85
N ALA A 96 -1.90 1.12 3.82
CA ALA A 96 -2.47 2.45 3.67
C ALA A 96 -1.42 3.49 3.25
N GLY A 97 -0.24 3.46 3.88
CA GLY A 97 0.85 4.37 3.51
C GLY A 97 1.26 4.23 2.04
N LEU A 98 1.29 3.00 1.52
CA LEU A 98 1.62 2.74 0.11
C LEU A 98 0.51 3.17 -0.84
N VAL A 99 -0.76 2.98 -0.48
CA VAL A 99 -1.91 3.49 -1.27
C VAL A 99 -1.80 5.00 -1.45
N TYR A 100 -1.61 5.73 -0.35
CA TYR A 100 -1.47 7.19 -0.39
C TYR A 100 -0.21 7.63 -1.15
N ALA A 101 0.93 6.97 -0.91
CA ALA A 101 2.17 7.31 -1.58
C ALA A 101 2.11 7.09 -3.09
N LEU A 102 1.50 5.99 -3.54
CA LEU A 102 1.27 5.72 -4.95
C LEU A 102 0.39 6.80 -5.59
N SER A 103 -0.70 7.19 -4.93
CA SER A 103 -1.52 8.30 -5.42
C SER A 103 -0.72 9.61 -5.51
N ALA A 104 0.06 9.93 -4.49
CA ALA A 104 0.83 11.18 -4.43
C ALA A 104 1.88 11.31 -5.55
N VAL A 105 2.44 10.18 -6.00
CA VAL A 105 3.36 10.16 -7.15
C VAL A 105 2.64 10.04 -8.50
N GLY A 106 1.31 10.08 -8.53
CA GLY A 106 0.51 10.06 -9.76
C GLY A 106 0.18 8.67 -10.31
N ALA A 107 0.32 7.62 -9.49
CA ALA A 107 -0.28 6.32 -9.76
C ALA A 107 -1.75 6.28 -9.27
N THR A 108 -2.47 5.24 -9.65
CA THR A 108 -3.86 5.02 -9.28
C THR A 108 -3.98 3.68 -8.57
N PRO A 109 -4.05 3.66 -7.23
CA PRO A 109 -4.36 2.47 -6.45
C PRO A 109 -5.76 1.93 -6.78
N LEU A 110 -5.93 0.61 -6.72
CA LEU A 110 -7.16 -0.09 -7.12
C LEU A 110 -7.67 -1.06 -6.05
N THR A 111 -6.77 -1.86 -5.50
CA THR A 111 -7.06 -2.79 -4.41
C THR A 111 -5.82 -2.95 -3.56
N SER A 112 -6.02 -3.30 -2.30
CA SER A 112 -4.93 -3.53 -1.35
C SER A 112 -5.37 -4.57 -0.35
N CYS A 113 -4.41 -5.34 0.14
CA CYS A 113 -4.64 -6.28 1.23
C CYS A 113 -3.36 -6.47 2.04
N ASN A 114 -3.45 -6.63 3.36
CA ASN A 114 -2.29 -7.02 4.17
C ASN A 114 -1.98 -8.53 4.08
N GLY A 115 -2.81 -9.33 3.42
CA GLY A 115 -2.59 -10.77 3.26
C GLY A 115 -2.89 -11.63 4.50
N GLY A 116 -3.62 -11.10 5.50
CA GLY A 116 -3.91 -11.81 6.75
C GLY A 116 -2.66 -12.17 7.55
N VAL A 117 -1.63 -11.32 7.47
CA VAL A 117 -0.36 -11.51 8.20
C VAL A 117 -0.35 -10.83 9.58
N VAL A 118 -1.39 -10.05 9.88
CA VAL A 118 -1.63 -9.36 11.15
C VAL A 118 -3.04 -9.70 11.60
N GLY A 119 -3.23 -9.90 12.90
CA GLY A 119 -4.50 -10.35 13.46
C GLY A 119 -4.72 -11.85 13.25
N VAL A 120 -5.89 -12.32 13.67
CA VAL A 120 -6.30 -13.73 13.63
C VAL A 120 -7.31 -14.02 12.52
N GLU A 121 -7.84 -12.99 11.86
CA GLU A 121 -8.83 -13.12 10.79
C GLU A 121 -8.22 -13.59 9.45
N SER A 122 -9.06 -14.27 8.64
CA SER A 122 -8.66 -14.76 7.32
C SER A 122 -8.94 -13.74 6.23
N HIS A 123 -7.96 -13.51 5.35
CA HIS A 123 -8.09 -12.60 4.20
C HIS A 123 -8.29 -13.37 2.88
N ALA A 124 -8.76 -12.65 1.85
CA ALA A 124 -8.95 -13.21 0.51
C ALA A 124 -7.62 -13.50 -0.22
N SER A 125 -6.53 -12.86 0.21
CA SER A 125 -5.17 -13.11 -0.25
C SER A 125 -4.32 -13.55 0.95
N ASP A 126 -3.35 -14.41 0.70
CA ASP A 126 -2.34 -14.84 1.68
C ASP A 126 -1.05 -14.01 1.59
N VAL A 127 -1.00 -13.03 0.68
CA VAL A 127 0.19 -12.19 0.40
C VAL A 127 -0.19 -10.71 0.51
N PRO A 128 0.54 -9.91 1.31
CA PRO A 128 0.35 -8.47 1.32
C PRO A 128 0.64 -7.88 -0.05
N HIS A 129 -0.31 -7.10 -0.58
CA HIS A 129 -0.18 -6.50 -1.90
C HIS A 129 -0.99 -5.21 -2.06
N VAL A 130 -0.59 -4.41 -3.05
CA VAL A 130 -1.34 -3.27 -3.57
C VAL A 130 -1.34 -3.36 -5.09
N LEU A 131 -2.53 -3.38 -5.69
CA LEU A 131 -2.73 -3.32 -7.13
C LEU A 131 -2.94 -1.87 -7.56
N PHE A 132 -2.30 -1.46 -8.64
CA PHE A 132 -2.37 -0.09 -9.14
C PHE A 132 -2.14 -0.03 -10.67
N THR A 133 -2.49 1.11 -11.25
CA THR A 133 -2.02 1.50 -12.59
C THR A 133 -1.20 2.79 -12.49
N ALA A 134 -0.29 3.01 -13.42
CA ALA A 134 0.58 4.18 -13.44
C ALA A 134 1.03 4.51 -14.87
N PRO A 135 1.32 5.78 -15.17
CA PRO A 135 2.10 6.15 -16.36
C PRO A 135 3.49 5.49 -16.33
N PRO A 136 4.11 5.20 -17.49
CA PRO A 136 5.42 4.53 -17.55
C PRO A 136 6.51 5.22 -16.70
N GLU A 137 6.57 6.54 -16.71
CA GLU A 137 7.53 7.33 -15.95
C GLU A 137 7.38 7.18 -14.43
N ILE A 138 6.14 7.04 -13.95
CA ILE A 138 5.85 6.80 -12.52
C ILE A 138 6.15 5.35 -12.17
N LEU A 139 5.81 4.42 -13.06
CA LEU A 139 6.08 3.00 -12.86
C LEU A 139 7.59 2.73 -12.73
N ASP A 140 8.43 3.39 -13.52
CA ASP A 140 9.90 3.28 -13.43
C ASP A 140 10.44 3.75 -12.06
N VAL A 141 9.87 4.83 -11.52
CA VAL A 141 10.19 5.32 -10.17
C VAL A 141 9.79 4.29 -9.12
N VAL A 142 8.56 3.77 -9.20
CA VAL A 142 8.05 2.75 -8.27
C VAL A 142 8.89 1.48 -8.32
N LEU A 143 9.22 0.97 -9.51
CA LEU A 143 10.08 -0.20 -9.68
C LEU A 143 11.46 -0.03 -9.06
N THR A 144 12.06 1.14 -9.24
CA THR A 144 13.38 1.44 -8.71
C THR A 144 13.37 1.45 -7.18
N ALA A 145 12.36 2.09 -6.57
CA ALA A 145 12.20 2.11 -5.11
C ALA A 145 11.83 0.72 -4.57
N ALA A 146 10.97 -0.03 -5.24
CA ALA A 146 10.54 -1.36 -4.83
C ALA A 146 11.72 -2.34 -4.76
N LYS A 147 12.61 -2.31 -5.75
CA LYS A 147 13.85 -3.11 -5.75
C LYS A 147 14.75 -2.85 -4.54
N ARG A 148 14.80 -1.61 -4.06
CA ARG A 148 15.63 -1.23 -2.89
C ARG A 148 15.01 -1.65 -1.56
N ASN A 149 13.68 -1.74 -1.50
CA ASN A 149 12.93 -2.10 -0.30
C ASN A 149 12.51 -3.57 -0.26
N GLY A 150 12.93 -4.40 -1.23
CA GLY A 150 12.57 -5.82 -1.26
C GLY A 150 11.08 -6.07 -1.53
N VAL A 151 10.40 -5.15 -2.22
CA VAL A 151 9.01 -5.29 -2.67
C VAL A 151 9.00 -5.76 -4.10
N GLY A 152 8.33 -6.87 -4.39
CA GLY A 152 8.14 -7.37 -5.75
C GLY A 152 7.13 -6.54 -6.51
N VAL A 153 7.29 -6.42 -7.82
CA VAL A 153 6.33 -5.70 -8.69
C VAL A 153 6.13 -6.49 -9.97
N ILE A 154 4.93 -7.04 -10.17
CA ILE A 154 4.60 -7.90 -11.32
C ILE A 154 3.40 -7.38 -12.08
N LYS A 155 3.21 -7.87 -13.31
CA LYS A 155 1.99 -7.64 -14.06
C LYS A 155 0.91 -8.62 -13.63
N ASN A 156 -0.24 -8.12 -13.21
CA ASN A 156 -1.40 -8.91 -12.85
C ASN A 156 -2.65 -8.36 -13.57
N ASP A 157 -3.19 -9.14 -14.50
CA ASP A 157 -4.40 -8.82 -15.29
C ASP A 157 -4.42 -7.41 -15.92
N GLY A 158 -3.24 -6.94 -16.35
CA GLY A 158 -3.07 -5.63 -16.98
C GLY A 158 -2.72 -4.49 -16.02
N TYR A 159 -2.69 -4.75 -14.72
CA TYR A 159 -2.27 -3.82 -13.68
C TYR A 159 -0.89 -4.19 -13.13
N ALA A 160 -0.29 -3.27 -12.38
CA ALA A 160 0.88 -3.57 -11.58
C ALA A 160 0.44 -4.00 -10.18
N GLU A 161 1.07 -5.05 -9.67
CA GLU A 161 0.88 -5.53 -8.30
C GLU A 161 2.20 -5.40 -7.56
N ALA A 162 2.23 -4.53 -6.54
CA ALA A 162 3.31 -4.48 -5.57
C ALA A 162 3.00 -5.46 -4.45
N PHE A 163 3.91 -6.38 -4.13
CA PHE A 163 3.71 -7.42 -3.12
C PHE A 163 4.99 -7.71 -2.32
N THR A 164 4.85 -8.29 -1.14
CA THR A 164 5.99 -8.54 -0.25
C THR A 164 5.80 -9.81 0.59
N ASN A 165 6.91 -10.34 1.11
CA ASN A 165 6.91 -11.38 2.13
C ASN A 165 6.89 -10.82 3.57
N ASP A 166 7.16 -9.53 3.73
CA ASP A 166 7.17 -8.80 4.99
C ASP A 166 6.44 -7.47 4.81
N LEU A 167 5.29 -7.32 5.48
CA LEU A 167 4.38 -6.17 5.38
C LEU A 167 5.12 -4.82 5.57
N ARG A 168 6.15 -4.79 6.42
CA ARG A 168 6.91 -3.57 6.73
C ARG A 168 7.65 -3.02 5.50
N ASN A 169 7.92 -3.87 4.50
CA ASN A 169 8.56 -3.43 3.26
C ASN A 169 7.62 -2.56 2.41
N LEU A 170 6.30 -2.73 2.49
CA LEU A 170 5.35 -1.83 1.80
C LEU A 170 5.40 -0.43 2.41
N HIS A 171 5.45 -0.36 3.73
CA HIS A 171 5.65 0.91 4.45
C HIS A 171 7.00 1.55 4.11
N ALA A 172 8.08 0.76 4.03
CA ALA A 172 9.41 1.26 3.65
C ALA A 172 9.43 1.81 2.21
N LEU A 173 8.79 1.10 1.27
CA LEU A 173 8.61 1.56 -0.10
C LEU A 173 7.84 2.89 -0.13
N ALA A 174 6.72 2.98 0.57
CA ALA A 174 5.92 4.19 0.65
C ALA A 174 6.74 5.40 1.15
N LYS A 175 7.57 5.20 2.18
CA LYS A 175 8.52 6.22 2.66
C LYS A 175 9.54 6.63 1.60
N GLU A 176 10.10 5.69 0.83
CA GLU A 176 11.02 6.04 -0.26
C GLU A 176 10.33 6.80 -1.38
N LEU A 177 9.08 6.47 -1.71
CA LEU A 177 8.32 7.22 -2.71
C LEU A 177 8.08 8.67 -2.29
N ILE A 178 7.87 8.96 -1.00
CA ILE A 178 7.63 10.32 -0.53
C ILE A 178 8.92 11.09 -0.22
N TYR A 179 9.89 10.47 0.46
CA TYR A 179 11.10 11.15 0.96
C TYR A 179 12.39 10.81 0.21
N GLY A 180 12.33 9.91 -0.77
CA GLY A 180 13.51 9.44 -1.49
C GLY A 180 14.23 10.55 -2.26
N ALA A 181 15.53 10.35 -2.50
CA ALA A 181 16.39 11.23 -3.28
C ALA A 181 15.92 11.28 -4.75
N GLY A 182 14.95 12.15 -5.01
CA GLY A 182 14.22 12.30 -6.26
C GLY A 182 12.95 13.14 -6.12
N ASN A 183 12.31 13.14 -4.94
CA ASN A 183 11.05 13.84 -4.66
C ASN A 183 11.14 14.96 -3.60
N CYS A 184 12.34 15.30 -3.11
CA CYS A 184 12.52 16.36 -2.13
C CYS A 184 12.42 17.77 -2.74
N SER A 185 11.23 18.36 -2.67
CA SER A 185 11.05 19.78 -2.39
C SER A 185 10.04 19.95 -1.25
N PHE A 186 10.43 19.54 -0.06
CA PHE A 186 9.75 19.94 1.18
C PHE A 186 10.79 20.66 2.03
N GLU A 187 10.69 21.99 2.07
CA GLU A 187 11.31 22.78 3.12
C GLU A 187 10.55 22.48 4.41
N VAL A 188 11.22 21.84 5.37
CA VAL A 188 10.70 21.67 6.72
C VAL A 188 11.16 22.90 7.48
N ASP A 189 10.24 23.84 7.75
CA ASP A 189 10.51 24.94 8.67
C ASP A 189 10.58 24.37 10.11
N GLU A 190 11.69 24.66 10.80
CA GLU A 190 12.00 24.28 12.19
C GLU A 190 11.09 24.94 13.24
#